data_AF-A0A7K6ZPF5-F1
#
_entry.id   AF-A0A7K6ZPF5-F1
#
_cell.length_a   1.000
_cell.length_b   1.000
_cell.length_c   1.000
_cell.angle_alpha   90.00
_cell.angle_beta   90.00
_cell.angle_gamma   90.00
#
_symmetry.space_group_name_H-M   'P 1'
#
loop_
_entity.id
_entity.type
_entity.pdbx_description
1 polymer ?
#
loop_
_entity_poly.entity_id
_entity_poly.type
_entity_poly.pdbx_seq_one_letter_code
_entity_poly.pdbx_strand_id
1 'polypeptide(L)'
;CVFPPGTPPGAGAPAASTGSPPKSVGPPPLGPVNPALRTGSVRPNAEEPPEDCRVPADAVLIPLHKALDACRPTVQKQVCEDIGRRLTVLGDMWAQGKLSAPVRKRMNLLVQELQQCSWDTADEIHRSLMVDHVNEVSQWLVGVKRLIAEMRNLPTGELTEPQDDKPEMAPHQEV
;
A
#
# COMPACT_ATOMS: atom_id res chain seq x y z
N CYS A 1 -19.49 -47.94 2.41
CA CYS A 1 -18.46 -47.49 1.44
C CYS A 1 -17.47 -46.63 2.22
N VAL A 2 -16.40 -47.13 2.86
CA VAL A 2 -15.19 -47.82 2.38
C VAL A 2 -14.38 -46.98 1.37
N PHE A 3 -13.46 -46.16 1.93
CA PHE A 3 -12.02 -45.90 1.64
C PHE A 3 -11.46 -46.00 0.19
N PRO A 4 -10.41 -45.20 -0.20
CA PRO A 4 -9.17 -45.12 0.61
C PRO A 4 -8.35 -43.81 0.66
N PRO A 5 -7.39 -43.74 1.62
CA PRO A 5 -6.24 -42.83 1.62
C PRO A 5 -5.05 -43.43 0.85
N GLY A 6 -4.21 -42.58 0.23
CA GLY A 6 -3.04 -43.00 -0.55
C GLY A 6 -1.78 -42.17 -0.23
N THR A 7 -0.70 -42.89 0.06
CA THR A 7 0.63 -42.55 0.60
C THR A 7 1.61 -41.78 -0.33
N PRO A 8 2.68 -41.15 0.23
CA PRO A 8 3.86 -40.64 -0.50
C PRO A 8 4.87 -41.78 -0.80
N PRO A 9 5.81 -41.66 -1.78
CA PRO A 9 7.20 -41.27 -1.45
C PRO A 9 7.98 -40.64 -2.64
N GLY A 10 9.17 -40.07 -2.37
CA GLY A 10 10.07 -39.66 -3.46
C GLY A 10 11.34 -38.93 -2.99
N ALA A 11 12.16 -39.60 -2.19
CA ALA A 11 13.53 -39.17 -1.92
C ALA A 11 14.36 -39.29 -3.21
N GLY A 12 14.99 -38.20 -3.65
CA GLY A 12 15.87 -38.15 -4.81
C GLY A 12 17.14 -37.35 -4.51
N ALA A 13 18.17 -38.04 -4.07
CA ALA A 13 19.60 -37.74 -4.25
C ALA A 13 20.25 -39.09 -4.66
N PRO A 14 21.43 -39.19 -5.31
CA PRO A 14 22.54 -38.23 -5.41
C PRO A 14 23.16 -38.10 -6.83
N ALA A 15 24.14 -37.22 -7.02
CA ALA A 15 25.39 -37.54 -7.76
C ALA A 15 26.35 -36.33 -7.75
N ALA A 16 27.58 -36.60 -7.30
CA ALA A 16 28.74 -35.74 -7.41
C ALA A 16 29.24 -35.69 -8.86
N SER A 17 29.86 -34.58 -9.26
CA SER A 17 30.92 -34.59 -10.28
C SER A 17 31.93 -33.48 -10.03
N THR A 18 33.17 -33.95 -10.04
CA THR A 18 34.49 -33.36 -9.81
C THR A 18 34.88 -32.23 -10.77
N GLY A 19 35.67 -31.28 -10.27
CA GLY A 19 36.52 -30.39 -11.09
C GLY A 19 37.17 -29.25 -10.29
N SER A 20 38.48 -29.33 -10.03
CA SER A 20 39.35 -28.28 -9.48
C SER A 20 40.47 -27.99 -10.51
N PRO A 21 41.47 -27.10 -10.31
CA PRO A 21 41.54 -25.67 -9.90
C PRO A 21 42.46 -24.89 -10.94
N PRO A 22 43.37 -23.92 -10.63
CA PRO A 22 43.40 -22.73 -9.74
C PRO A 22 43.74 -21.41 -10.52
N LYS A 23 43.82 -20.26 -9.80
CA LYS A 23 44.83 -19.14 -9.90
C LYS A 23 44.25 -17.82 -9.34
N SER A 24 44.78 -17.31 -8.22
CA SER A 24 45.71 -16.14 -8.09
C SER A 24 45.02 -14.81 -8.46
N VAL A 25 45.00 -13.72 -7.69
CA VAL A 25 46.05 -12.94 -7.01
C VAL A 25 45.31 -11.97 -6.05
N GLY A 26 45.53 -11.96 -4.72
CA GLY A 26 46.35 -10.96 -4.03
C GLY A 26 45.52 -9.96 -3.18
N PRO A 27 45.67 -9.90 -1.83
CA PRO A 27 45.11 -8.83 -1.02
C PRO A 27 46.03 -7.59 -1.00
N PRO A 28 45.52 -6.36 -1.08
CA PRO A 28 46.33 -5.17 -0.85
C PRO A 28 46.63 -4.98 0.66
N PRO A 29 47.74 -4.30 1.00
CA PRO A 29 48.34 -4.32 2.33
C PRO A 29 47.65 -3.40 3.35
N LEU A 30 47.85 -3.77 4.62
CA LEU A 30 47.53 -3.02 5.82
C LEU A 30 48.30 -1.68 5.84
N GLY A 31 47.57 -0.57 5.84
CA GLY A 31 48.09 0.76 6.16
C GLY A 31 48.03 1.04 7.67
N PRO A 32 49.10 1.54 8.32
CA PRO A 32 49.10 1.88 9.74
C PRO A 32 48.37 3.20 10.07
N VAL A 33 47.63 3.13 11.17
CA VAL A 33 47.39 4.13 12.24
C VAL A 33 47.53 5.63 11.92
N ASN A 34 46.46 6.38 12.17
CA ASN A 34 46.52 7.81 12.53
C ASN A 34 45.65 8.05 13.77
N PRO A 35 46.21 8.18 14.98
CA PRO A 35 45.52 8.70 16.14
C PRO A 35 45.91 10.16 16.33
N ALA A 36 45.19 11.07 15.66
CA ALA A 36 45.33 12.51 15.87
C ALA A 36 44.01 13.08 16.42
N LEU A 37 44.00 13.18 17.75
CA LEU A 37 43.19 14.04 18.61
C LEU A 37 42.50 15.21 17.89
N ARG A 38 41.16 15.20 17.91
CA ARG A 38 40.36 16.44 17.94
C ARG A 38 39.21 16.23 18.91
N THR A 39 39.43 16.69 20.13
CA THR A 39 38.38 17.09 21.07
C THR A 39 37.40 18.03 20.36
N GLY A 40 36.14 17.63 20.27
CA GLY A 40 35.07 18.38 19.63
C GLY A 40 33.71 17.99 20.22
N SER A 41 33.36 18.71 21.29
CA SER A 41 32.06 18.86 21.94
C SER A 41 30.80 18.52 21.10
N VAL A 42 29.92 17.69 21.70
CA VAL A 42 28.45 17.70 21.64
C VAL A 42 27.78 17.98 20.28
N ARG A 43 27.22 16.93 19.68
CA ARG A 43 25.77 16.76 19.37
C ARG A 43 25.53 15.36 18.80
N PRO A 44 24.55 14.57 19.30
CA PRO A 44 24.08 13.39 18.61
C PRO A 44 23.17 13.88 17.46
N ASN A 45 23.76 14.16 16.30
CA ASN A 45 22.95 14.35 15.10
C ASN A 45 22.76 12.98 14.47
N ALA A 46 21.48 12.59 14.39
CA ALA A 46 20.98 11.34 13.88
C ALA A 46 21.79 10.85 12.68
N GLU A 47 22.34 9.66 12.86
CA GLU A 47 22.75 8.77 11.79
C GLU A 47 21.45 8.42 11.04
N GLU A 48 21.13 9.20 10.00
CA GLU A 48 20.12 8.81 9.02
C GLU A 48 20.85 7.88 8.04
N PRO A 49 20.65 6.55 8.13
CA PRO A 49 21.24 5.64 7.15
C PRO A 49 20.66 5.95 5.76
N PRO A 50 21.45 5.74 4.69
CA PRO A 50 20.99 5.97 3.32
C PRO A 50 19.68 5.24 3.07
N GLU A 51 18.66 6.00 2.66
CA GLU A 51 17.31 5.54 2.38
C GLU A 51 17.30 4.50 1.25
N ASP A 52 17.54 3.24 1.61
CA ASP A 52 17.40 2.09 0.73
C ASP A 52 15.90 1.90 0.41
N CYS A 53 15.44 2.51 -0.69
CA CYS A 53 14.22 2.22 -1.47
C CYS A 53 12.95 1.76 -0.70
N ARG A 54 12.78 2.18 0.55
CA ARG A 54 11.68 1.72 1.41
C ARG A 54 10.67 2.84 1.51
N VAL A 55 9.51 2.63 0.88
CA VAL A 55 8.35 3.51 1.05
C VAL A 55 8.09 3.68 2.55
N PRO A 56 8.14 4.92 3.09
CA PRO A 56 7.84 5.15 4.49
C PRO A 56 6.34 4.93 4.73
N ALA A 57 5.99 4.37 5.89
CA ALA A 57 4.60 4.12 6.26
C ALA A 57 3.77 5.41 6.22
N ASP A 58 4.36 6.51 6.68
CA ASP A 58 3.75 7.83 6.74
C ASP A 58 3.27 8.33 5.37
N ALA A 59 4.04 8.09 4.30
CA ALA A 59 3.66 8.52 2.95
C ALA A 59 2.38 7.82 2.43
N VAL A 60 1.99 6.71 3.04
CA VAL A 60 0.78 5.95 2.69
C VAL A 60 -0.33 6.17 3.72
N LEU A 61 0.00 6.14 5.01
CA LEU A 61 -0.97 6.26 6.09
C LEU A 61 -1.50 7.68 6.22
N ILE A 62 -0.65 8.72 6.14
CA ILE A 62 -1.11 10.11 6.29
C ILE A 62 -2.21 10.45 5.25
N PRO A 63 -2.02 10.21 3.94
CA PRO A 63 -3.06 10.58 2.97
C PRO A 63 -4.34 9.77 3.14
N LEU A 64 -4.25 8.50 3.55
CA LEU A 64 -5.43 7.66 3.82
C LEU A 64 -6.23 8.18 5.02
N HIS A 65 -5.56 8.55 6.11
CA HIS A 65 -6.20 9.15 7.27
C HIS A 65 -6.80 10.52 6.95
N LYS A 66 -6.13 11.32 6.13
CA LYS A 66 -6.65 12.60 5.65
C LYS A 66 -7.91 12.42 4.78
N ALA A 67 -7.89 11.44 3.87
CA ALA A 67 -9.06 11.09 3.06
C ALA A 67 -10.24 10.60 3.90
N LEU A 68 -9.96 9.81 4.94
CA LEU A 68 -10.96 9.38 5.91
C LEU A 68 -11.62 10.57 6.63
N ASP A 69 -10.82 11.51 7.11
CA ASP A 69 -11.33 12.70 7.83
C ASP A 69 -12.19 13.59 6.90
N ALA A 70 -11.78 13.71 5.63
CA ALA A 70 -12.58 14.39 4.60
C ALA A 70 -13.92 13.70 4.31
N CYS A 71 -13.99 12.38 4.42
CA CYS A 71 -15.23 11.61 4.26
C CYS A 71 -16.17 11.68 5.48
N ARG A 72 -15.61 11.90 6.67
CA ARG A 72 -16.31 11.83 7.95
C ARG A 72 -17.60 12.67 8.07
N PRO A 73 -17.73 13.88 7.49
CA PRO A 73 -18.98 14.65 7.58
C PRO A 73 -20.09 14.13 6.65
N THR A 74 -19.75 13.42 5.58
CA THR A 74 -20.71 12.97 4.56
C THR A 74 -21.09 11.50 4.72
N VAL A 75 -20.17 10.71 5.28
CA VAL A 75 -20.30 9.26 5.42
C VAL A 75 -20.82 8.89 6.80
N GLN A 76 -21.54 7.77 6.90
CA GLN A 76 -21.98 7.24 8.19
C GLN A 76 -20.79 7.04 9.14
N LYS A 77 -20.94 7.50 10.38
CA LYS A 77 -19.92 7.36 11.44
C LYS A 77 -19.40 5.92 11.58
N GLN A 78 -20.27 4.92 11.45
CA GLN A 78 -19.89 3.51 11.52
C GLN A 78 -18.95 3.09 10.38
N VAL A 79 -19.15 3.60 9.18
CA VAL A 79 -18.29 3.32 8.02
C VAL A 79 -16.92 3.98 8.22
N CYS A 80 -16.91 5.24 8.68
CA CYS A 80 -15.66 5.94 9.02
C CYS A 80 -14.87 5.19 10.13
N GLU A 81 -15.55 4.71 11.17
CA GLU A 81 -14.92 3.93 12.25
C GLU A 81 -14.42 2.55 11.77
N ASP A 82 -15.15 1.87 10.88
CA ASP A 82 -14.71 0.60 10.28
C ASP A 82 -13.45 0.80 9.42
N ILE A 83 -13.45 1.81 8.55
CA ILE A 83 -12.28 2.13 7.72
C ILE A 83 -11.10 2.54 8.61
N GLY A 84 -11.34 3.36 9.64
CA GLY A 84 -10.31 3.77 10.60
C GLY A 84 -9.66 2.58 11.29
N ARG A 85 -10.46 1.62 11.79
CA ARG A 85 -9.93 0.37 12.38
C ARG A 85 -9.08 -0.43 11.39
N ARG A 86 -9.49 -0.51 10.12
CA ARG A 86 -8.73 -1.21 9.08
C ARG A 86 -7.42 -0.50 8.73
N LEU A 87 -7.40 0.83 8.72
CA LEU A 87 -6.16 1.61 8.57
C LEU A 87 -5.20 1.38 9.75
N THR A 88 -5.71 1.23 10.97
CA THR A 88 -4.88 0.84 12.12
C THR A 88 -4.23 -0.53 11.92
N VAL A 89 -4.99 -1.52 11.41
CA VAL A 89 -4.44 -2.86 11.09
C VAL A 89 -3.36 -2.77 10.01
N LEU A 90 -3.57 -1.96 8.97
CA LEU A 90 -2.56 -1.69 7.95
C LEU A 90 -1.28 -1.13 8.57
N GLY A 91 -1.40 -0.12 9.44
CA GLY A 91 -0.25 0.48 10.14
C GLY A 91 0.49 -0.51 11.04
N ASP A 92 -0.24 -1.34 11.77
CA ASP A 92 0.33 -2.39 12.62
C ASP A 92 1.08 -3.45 11.81
N MET A 93 0.51 -3.94 10.71
CA MET A 93 1.19 -4.87 9.79
C MET A 93 2.42 -4.24 9.14
N TRP A 94 2.38 -2.95 8.84
CA TRP A 94 3.52 -2.21 8.28
C TRP A 94 4.65 -2.08 9.31
N ALA A 95 4.34 -1.70 10.55
CA ALA A 95 5.28 -1.55 11.64
C ALA A 95 5.91 -2.89 12.02
N GLN A 96 5.11 -3.97 12.03
CA GLN A 96 5.58 -5.34 12.24
C GLN A 96 6.38 -5.89 11.05
N GLY A 97 6.42 -5.17 9.92
CA GLY A 97 7.13 -5.60 8.72
C GLY A 97 6.47 -6.78 7.99
N LYS A 98 5.22 -7.12 8.32
CA LYS A 98 4.43 -8.20 7.70
C LYS A 98 4.02 -7.93 6.26
N LEU A 99 4.11 -6.68 5.82
CA LEU A 99 3.83 -6.29 4.45
C LEU A 99 5.09 -6.44 3.59
N SER A 100 4.97 -7.19 2.49
CA SER A 100 6.03 -7.35 1.50
C SER A 100 6.39 -6.03 0.81
N ALA A 101 7.65 -5.87 0.39
CA ALA A 101 8.11 -4.72 -0.39
C ALA A 101 7.23 -4.36 -1.62
N PRO A 102 6.79 -5.33 -2.46
CA PRO A 102 5.87 -5.04 -3.55
C PRO A 102 4.52 -4.47 -3.08
N VAL A 103 3.98 -4.94 -1.95
CA VAL A 103 2.72 -4.44 -1.37
C VAL A 103 2.88 -2.98 -0.96
N ARG A 104 3.98 -2.64 -0.26
CA ARG A 104 4.26 -1.26 0.16
C ARG A 104 4.38 -0.29 -1.03
N LYS A 105 5.07 -0.72 -2.10
CA LYS A 105 5.21 0.07 -3.33
C LYS A 105 3.88 0.27 -4.05
N ARG A 106 3.11 -0.79 -4.23
CA ARG A 106 1.77 -0.71 -4.85
C ARG A 106 0.80 0.12 -4.01
N MET A 107 0.89 0.04 -2.69
CA MET A 107 0.06 0.85 -1.80
C MET A 107 0.38 2.35 -1.93
N ASN A 108 1.65 2.71 -2.10
CA ASN A 108 2.03 4.09 -2.42
C ASN A 108 1.39 4.56 -3.72
N LEU A 109 1.42 3.74 -4.78
CA LEU A 109 0.76 4.05 -6.04
C LEU A 109 -0.77 4.19 -5.87
N LEU A 110 -1.42 3.28 -5.14
CA LEU A 110 -2.86 3.36 -4.87
C LEU A 110 -3.23 4.68 -4.19
N VAL A 111 -2.42 5.13 -3.24
CA VAL A 111 -2.62 6.40 -2.55
C VAL A 111 -2.38 7.61 -3.46
N GLN A 112 -1.43 7.52 -4.41
CA GLN A 112 -1.26 8.55 -5.45
C GLN A 112 -2.49 8.63 -6.35
N GLU A 113 -3.00 7.49 -6.81
CA GLU A 113 -4.22 7.42 -7.64
C GLU A 113 -5.45 7.93 -6.90
N LEU A 114 -5.55 7.67 -5.58
CA LEU A 114 -6.59 8.22 -4.72
C LEU A 114 -6.58 9.76 -4.73
N GLN A 115 -5.40 10.37 -4.72
CA GLN A 115 -5.25 11.84 -4.75
C GLN A 115 -5.54 12.43 -6.14
N GLN A 116 -5.28 11.66 -7.20
CA GLN A 116 -5.59 12.04 -8.58
C GLN A 116 -7.05 11.78 -8.96
N CYS A 117 -7.88 11.27 -8.04
CA CYS A 117 -9.25 10.81 -8.31
C CYS A 117 -9.33 9.74 -9.42
N SER A 118 -8.24 9.00 -9.64
CA SER A 118 -8.15 7.91 -10.62
C SER A 118 -8.68 6.61 -10.03
N TRP A 119 -10.00 6.53 -9.86
CA TRP A 119 -10.65 5.38 -9.22
C TRP A 119 -10.46 4.07 -9.99
N ASP A 120 -10.42 4.11 -11.33
CA ASP A 120 -10.20 2.94 -12.19
C ASP A 120 -8.80 2.35 -12.01
N THR A 121 -7.76 3.19 -11.99
CA THR A 121 -6.39 2.75 -11.72
C THR A 121 -6.25 2.20 -10.31
N ALA A 122 -6.91 2.83 -9.32
CA ALA A 122 -6.93 2.33 -7.96
C ALA A 122 -7.57 0.94 -7.85
N ASP A 123 -8.63 0.67 -8.63
CA ASP A 123 -9.27 -0.65 -8.71
C ASP A 123 -8.37 -1.69 -9.41
N GLU A 124 -7.61 -1.29 -10.43
CA GLU A 124 -6.61 -2.15 -11.07
C GLU A 124 -5.51 -2.57 -10.08
N ILE A 125 -4.96 -1.62 -9.33
CA ILE A 125 -3.96 -1.89 -8.29
C ILE A 125 -4.55 -2.81 -7.20
N HIS A 126 -5.81 -2.57 -6.81
CA HIS A 126 -6.54 -3.44 -5.88
C HIS A 126 -6.65 -4.87 -6.42
N ARG A 127 -7.06 -5.06 -7.68
CA ARG A 127 -7.13 -6.37 -8.33
C ARG A 127 -5.77 -7.06 -8.36
N SER A 128 -4.71 -6.35 -8.74
CA SER A 128 -3.35 -6.90 -8.73
C SER A 128 -2.90 -7.32 -7.33
N LEU A 129 -3.17 -6.52 -6.30
CA LEU A 129 -2.86 -6.87 -4.91
C LEU A 129 -3.64 -8.09 -4.43
N MET A 130 -4.91 -8.20 -4.82
CA MET A 130 -5.76 -9.35 -4.49
C MET A 130 -5.34 -10.64 -5.20
N VAL A 131 -4.68 -10.56 -6.36
CA VAL A 131 -4.18 -11.76 -7.06
C VAL A 131 -2.86 -12.22 -6.45
N ASP A 132 -1.92 -11.31 -6.23
CA ASP A 132 -0.55 -11.67 -5.84
C ASP A 132 -0.37 -11.86 -4.32
N HIS A 133 -1.05 -11.05 -3.49
CA HIS A 133 -0.76 -10.93 -2.04
C HIS A 133 -2.02 -10.90 -1.17
N VAL A 134 -3.08 -11.65 -1.54
CA VAL A 134 -4.39 -11.64 -0.84
C VAL A 134 -4.30 -11.85 0.67
N ASN A 135 -3.40 -12.72 1.12
CA ASN A 135 -3.26 -13.08 2.53
C ASN A 135 -2.78 -11.90 3.38
N GLU A 136 -2.03 -10.96 2.80
CA GLU A 136 -1.52 -9.78 3.48
C GLU A 136 -2.48 -8.58 3.39
N VAL A 137 -3.19 -8.44 2.26
CA VAL A 137 -3.99 -7.24 1.97
C VAL A 137 -5.48 -7.38 2.30
N SER A 138 -6.06 -8.58 2.26
CA SER A 138 -7.51 -8.80 2.40
C SER A 138 -8.14 -8.24 3.67
N GLN A 139 -7.39 -8.23 4.78
CA GLN A 139 -7.90 -7.80 6.09
C GLN A 139 -8.25 -6.30 6.13
N TRP A 140 -7.41 -5.45 5.53
CA TRP A 140 -7.56 -4.00 5.59
C TRP A 140 -7.95 -3.38 4.24
N LEU A 141 -7.61 -4.01 3.11
CA LEU A 141 -7.81 -3.46 1.78
C LEU A 141 -9.30 -3.28 1.43
N VAL A 142 -10.19 -4.11 1.98
CA VAL A 142 -11.65 -3.91 1.80
C VAL A 142 -12.14 -2.59 2.40
N GLY A 143 -11.48 -2.10 3.47
CA GLY A 143 -11.72 -0.79 4.04
C GLY A 143 -11.24 0.33 3.14
N VAL A 144 -10.07 0.14 2.52
CA VAL A 144 -9.53 1.08 1.53
C VAL A 144 -10.42 1.13 0.28
N LYS A 145 -10.94 -0.01 -0.20
CA LYS A 145 -11.91 -0.07 -1.29
C LYS A 145 -13.18 0.69 -0.95
N ARG A 146 -13.67 0.54 0.29
CA ARG A 146 -14.81 1.32 0.78
C ARG A 146 -14.49 2.80 0.82
N LEU A 147 -13.33 3.19 1.34
CA LEU A 147 -12.87 4.59 1.37
C LEU A 147 -12.85 5.21 -0.04
N ILE A 148 -12.32 4.49 -1.03
CA ILE A 148 -12.34 4.90 -2.44
C ILE A 148 -13.78 5.15 -2.93
N ALA A 149 -14.70 4.21 -2.67
CA ALA A 149 -16.09 4.35 -3.07
C ALA A 149 -16.79 5.53 -2.38
N GLU A 150 -16.49 5.77 -1.10
CA GLU A 150 -17.03 6.93 -0.37
C GLU A 150 -16.44 8.25 -0.89
N MET A 151 -15.13 8.32 -1.16
CA MET A 151 -14.48 9.50 -1.73
C MET A 151 -15.03 9.84 -3.13
N ARG A 152 -15.35 8.82 -3.94
CA ARG A 152 -16.04 8.99 -5.23
C ARG A 152 -17.47 9.52 -5.06
N ASN A 153 -18.14 9.11 -3.97
CA ASN A 153 -19.51 9.50 -3.67
C ASN A 153 -19.60 10.81 -2.87
N LEU A 154 -18.46 11.37 -2.43
CA LEU A 154 -18.45 12.71 -1.90
C LEU A 154 -18.99 13.64 -2.99
N PRO A 155 -20.04 14.44 -2.70
CA PRO A 155 -20.48 15.46 -3.61
C PRO A 155 -19.31 16.45 -3.72
N THR A 156 -18.49 16.25 -4.74
CA THR A 156 -17.58 17.28 -5.25
C THR A 156 -18.50 18.44 -5.54
N GLY A 157 -18.38 19.52 -4.76
CA GLY A 157 -19.40 20.54 -4.60
C GLY A 157 -20.17 20.83 -5.89
N GLU A 158 -21.49 20.76 -5.77
CA GLU A 158 -22.45 21.52 -6.55
C GLU A 158 -21.81 22.80 -7.09
N LEU A 159 -21.39 22.77 -8.35
CA LEU A 159 -21.25 23.97 -9.14
C LEU A 159 -22.03 23.74 -10.43
N THR A 160 -23.29 24.18 -10.37
CA THR A 160 -24.14 24.47 -11.51
C THR A 160 -24.55 23.27 -12.33
N GLU A 161 -25.80 22.80 -12.17
CA GLU A 161 -26.81 23.10 -13.19
C GLU A 161 -28.16 23.37 -12.50
N PRO A 162 -28.79 24.54 -12.75
CA PRO A 162 -30.08 24.88 -12.18
C PRO A 162 -31.15 23.89 -12.65
N GLN A 163 -31.90 23.43 -11.66
CA GLN A 163 -33.20 22.80 -11.76
C GLN A 163 -34.10 23.57 -12.74
N ASP A 164 -34.15 23.14 -14.00
CA ASP A 164 -35.20 23.50 -14.96
C ASP A 164 -36.46 22.70 -14.61
N ASP A 165 -37.08 23.08 -13.48
CA ASP A 165 -38.45 22.71 -13.18
C ASP A 165 -39.33 23.79 -13.79
N LYS A 166 -39.73 23.59 -15.06
CA LYS A 166 -40.90 24.27 -15.61
C LYS A 166 -42.00 23.25 -15.87
N PRO A 167 -42.98 23.12 -14.95
CA PRO A 167 -44.22 22.47 -15.28
C PRO A 167 -45.08 23.41 -16.13
N GLU A 168 -45.84 22.81 -17.05
CA GLU A 168 -47.20 23.23 -17.41
C GLU A 168 -47.38 24.54 -18.20
N MET A 169 -47.75 24.43 -19.49
CA MET A 169 -49.08 24.86 -19.98
C MET A 169 -49.32 24.42 -21.43
N ALA A 170 -50.10 23.36 -21.62
CA ALA A 170 -51.14 23.32 -22.67
C ALA A 170 -52.45 23.72 -21.97
N PRO A 171 -53.53 24.18 -22.64
CA PRO A 171 -53.93 24.07 -24.05
C PRO A 171 -53.90 25.46 -24.72
N HIS A 172 -54.32 25.71 -25.98
CA HIS A 172 -55.69 26.08 -26.36
C HIS A 172 -55.99 25.74 -27.83
N GLN A 173 -57.21 25.23 -28.01
CA GLN A 173 -57.94 24.88 -29.22
C GLN A 173 -58.52 26.11 -29.94
N GLU A 174 -58.69 25.99 -31.26
CA GLU A 174 -59.91 26.28 -32.05
C GLU A 174 -60.60 27.68 -31.97
N VAL A 175 -60.53 28.43 -33.09
CA VAL A 175 -61.69 28.79 -33.96
C VAL A 175 -61.20 29.44 -35.26
#